data_AF-A0A2W5TEI2-F1
#
_entry.id   AF-A0A2W5TEI2-F1
#
_cell.length_a   1.000
_cell.length_b   1.000
_cell.length_c   1.000
_cell.angle_alpha   90.00
_cell.angle_beta   90.00
_cell.angle_gamma   90.00
#
_symmetry.space_group_name_H-M   'P 1'
#
loop_
_entity.id
_entity.type
_entity.pdbx_description
1 polymer ?
#
loop_
_entity_poly.entity_id
_entity_poly.type
_entity_poly.pdbx_seq_one_letter_code
_entity_poly.pdbx_strand_id
1 'polypeptide(L)' 'MSGTDKRKQSLYFPEEMLKEIQEEANRQDRSLSWVVQQAWKIARERIKSFPAVNDVAGAPDPREDR' A
#
# COMPACT_ATOMS: atom_id res chain seq x y z
N MET A 1 -15.04 -9.40 -17.14
CA MET A 1 -14.07 -9.37 -16.01
C MET A 1 -13.60 -7.94 -15.90
N SER A 2 -14.11 -7.19 -14.91
CA SER A 2 -13.91 -5.74 -14.84
C SER A 2 -12.43 -5.44 -14.62
N GLY A 3 -11.84 -4.71 -15.57
CA GLY A 3 -10.51 -4.14 -15.38
C GLY A 3 -10.54 -3.33 -14.09
N THR A 4 -9.59 -3.56 -13.20
CA THR A 4 -9.43 -2.80 -11.96
C THR A 4 -9.41 -1.31 -12.31
N ASP A 5 -10.48 -0.62 -11.94
CA ASP A 5 -10.68 0.80 -12.20
C ASP A 5 -9.60 1.60 -11.45
N LYS A 6 -8.80 2.38 -12.18
CA LYS A 6 -7.69 3.14 -11.60
C LYS A 6 -8.25 4.34 -10.85
N ARG A 7 -8.06 4.39 -9.53
CA ARG A 7 -8.48 5.52 -8.69
C ARG A 7 -7.29 6.40 -8.32
N LYS A 8 -7.41 7.71 -8.56
CA LYS A 8 -6.41 8.70 -8.16
C LYS A 8 -6.55 8.98 -6.66
N GLN A 9 -5.46 8.79 -5.92
CA GLN A 9 -5.38 9.08 -4.49
C GLN A 9 -4.18 10.00 -4.24
N SER A 10 -4.40 11.10 -3.53
CA SER A 10 -3.32 11.94 -3.03
C SER A 10 -2.82 11.37 -1.71
N LEU A 11 -1.50 11.19 -1.58
CA LEU A 11 -0.83 10.67 -0.38
C LEU A 11 0.32 11.62 -0.01
N TYR A 12 0.60 11.71 1.28
CA TYR A 12 1.72 12.48 1.80
C TYR A 12 2.89 11.54 2.09
N PHE A 13 4.07 11.91 1.61
CA PHE A 13 5.31 11.17 1.84
C PHE A 13 6.36 12.15 2.42
N PRO A 14 7.25 11.67 3.31
CA PRO A 14 8.49 12.38 3.59
C PRO A 14 9.29 12.61 2.31
N GLU A 15 10.03 13.73 2.22
CA GLU A 15 10.78 14.12 1.02
C GLU A 15 11.75 13.04 0.56
N GLU A 16 12.57 12.52 1.49
CA GLU A 16 13.54 11.45 1.21
C GLU A 16 12.86 10.19 0.64
N MET A 17 11.75 9.76 1.25
CA MET A 17 11.02 8.58 0.78
C MET A 17 10.41 8.81 -0.61
N LEU A 18 9.89 10.01 -0.89
CA LEU A 18 9.35 10.32 -2.21
C LEU A 18 10.46 10.30 -3.27
N LYS A 19 11.64 10.81 -2.93
CA LYS A 19 12.82 10.78 -3.80
C LYS A 19 13.27 9.36 -4.10
N GLU A 20 13.37 8.49 -3.09
CA GLU A 20 13.71 7.07 -3.28
C GLU A 20 12.71 6.35 -4.20
N ILE A 21 11.40 6.57 -4.00
CA ILE A 21 10.36 5.98 -4.87
C ILE A 21 10.51 6.49 -6.31
N GLN A 22 10.84 7.76 -6.50
CA GLN A 22 11.05 8.37 -7.83
C GLN A 22 12.30 7.82 -8.53
N GLU A 23 13.38 7.62 -7.80
CA GLU A 23 14.61 7.01 -8.31
C GLU A 23 14.36 5.57 -8.75
N GLU A 24 13.64 4.77 -7.96
CA GLU A 24 13.28 3.39 -8.32
C GLU A 24 12.31 3.30 -9.50
N ALA A 25 11.37 4.24 -9.59
CA ALA A 25 10.47 4.36 -10.75
C ALA A 25 11.27 4.64 -12.03
N ASN A 26 12.22 5.58 -11.98
CA ASN A 26 13.09 5.93 -13.11
C ASN A 26 14.02 4.77 -13.49
N ARG A 27 14.60 4.09 -12.50
CA ARG A 27 15.53 2.95 -12.71
C ARG A 27 14.86 1.79 -13.48
N GLN A 28 13.57 1.59 -13.27
CA GLN A 28 12.81 0.48 -13.85
C GLN A 28 11.96 0.87 -15.08
N ASP A 29 11.98 2.15 -15.47
CA ASP A 29 11.09 2.73 -16.49
C ASP A 29 9.60 2.46 -16.20
N ARG A 30 9.20 2.75 -14.94
CA ARG A 30 7.84 2.52 -14.43
C ARG A 30 7.27 3.79 -13.79
N SER A 31 5.95 3.81 -13.62
CA SER A 31 5.29 4.90 -12.90
C SER A 31 5.42 4.77 -11.39
N LEU A 32 5.37 5.89 -10.66
CA LEU A 32 5.31 5.93 -9.20
C LEU A 32 4.19 5.02 -8.65
N SER A 33 3.01 5.08 -9.28
CA SER A 33 1.88 4.21 -8.91
C SER A 33 2.23 2.72 -9.00
N TRP A 34 3.01 2.31 -10.01
CA TRP A 34 3.42 0.92 -10.15
C TRP A 34 4.36 0.49 -9.01
N VAL A 35 5.35 1.32 -8.67
CA VAL A 35 6.30 1.04 -7.58
C VAL A 35 5.56 0.89 -6.25
N VAL A 36 4.66 1.83 -5.92
CA VAL A 36 3.85 1.77 -4.68
C VAL A 36 2.91 0.56 -4.67
N GLN A 37 2.34 0.17 -5.81
CA GLN A 37 1.52 -1.04 -5.92
C GLN A 37 2.34 -2.33 -5.69
N GLN A 38 3.60 -2.39 -6.17
CA GLN A 38 4.47 -3.54 -5.88
C GLN A 38 4.85 -3.58 -4.41
N ALA A 39 5.21 -2.43 -3.82
CA ALA A 39 5.51 -2.34 -2.39
C ALA A 39 4.34 -2.86 -1.54
N TRP A 40 3.10 -2.49 -1.86
CA TRP A 40 1.91 -3.03 -1.19
C TRP A 40 1.79 -4.55 -1.36
N LYS A 41 1.94 -5.08 -2.59
CA LYS A 41 1.85 -6.53 -2.83
C LYS A 41 2.88 -7.33 -2.04
N ILE A 42 4.07 -6.77 -1.84
CA ILE A 42 5.14 -7.40 -1.06
C ILE A 42 4.86 -7.30 0.44
N ALA A 43 4.44 -6.13 0.92
CA ALA A 43 4.27 -5.86 2.35
C ALA A 43 2.92 -6.31 2.94
N ARG A 44 1.91 -6.56 2.10
CA ARG A 44 0.50 -6.77 2.53
C ARG A 44 0.34 -7.84 3.62
N GLU A 45 1.02 -8.97 3.53
CA GLU A 45 0.85 -10.07 4.49
C GLU A 45 1.39 -9.66 5.87
N ARG A 46 2.54 -8.99 5.90
CA ARG A 46 3.12 -8.48 7.13
C ARG A 46 2.27 -7.36 7.74
N ILE A 47 1.78 -6.43 6.93
CA ILE A 47 0.90 -5.35 7.40
C ILE A 47 -0.42 -5.92 7.95
N LYS A 48 -0.99 -6.94 7.30
CA LYS A 48 -2.21 -7.61 7.77
C LYS A 48 -2.01 -8.38 9.07
N SER A 49 -0.81 -8.90 9.32
CA SER A 49 -0.49 -9.63 10.55
C SER A 49 -0.41 -8.74 11.79
N PHE A 50 -0.31 -7.42 11.63
CA PHE A 50 -0.28 -6.51 12.77
C PHE A 50 -1.67 -6.46 13.42
N PRO A 51 -1.74 -6.52 14.76
CA PRO A 51 -3.00 -6.38 15.47
C PRO A 51 -3.58 -4.99 15.20
N ALA A 52 -4.90 -4.89 15.16
CA ALA A 52 -5.55 -3.60 15.10
C ALA A 52 -5.23 -2.83 16.38
N VAL A 53 -4.62 -1.66 16.23
CA VAL A 53 -4.11 -0.82 17.34
C VAL A 53 -5.23 -0.42 18.32
N ASN A 54 -6.49 -0.44 17.86
CA ASN A 54 -7.66 -0.06 18.64
C ASN A 54 -8.57 -1.25 19.02
N ASP A 55 -8.23 -2.49 18.65
CA ASP A 55 -9.00 -3.65 19.09
C ASP A 55 -8.59 -3.97 20.53
N VAL A 56 -9.36 -3.41 21.45
CA VAL A 56 -9.46 -3.92 22.83
C VAL A 56 -9.77 -5.41 22.69
N ALA A 57 -8.87 -6.25 23.21
CA ALA A 57 -8.85 -7.71 23.05
C ALA A 57 -10.25 -8.34 22.85
N GLY A 58 -10.58 -8.73 21.59
CA GLY A 58 -11.76 -9.52 21.28
C GLY A 58 -12.76 -8.95 20.26
N ALA A 59 -12.52 -7.79 19.64
CA ALA A 59 -13.36 -7.35 18.52
C ALA A 59 -12.96 -8.11 17.22
N PRO A 60 -13.94 -8.64 16.46
CA PRO A 60 -13.66 -9.30 15.17
C PRO A 60 -13.13 -8.27 14.16
N ASP A 61 -12.11 -8.67 13.41
CA ASP A 61 -11.50 -7.83 12.37
C ASP A 61 -12.55 -7.55 11.27
N PRO A 62 -12.92 -6.28 11.01
CA PRO A 62 -13.91 -5.92 9.99
C PRO A 62 -13.53 -6.36 8.56
N ARG A 63 -12.29 -6.83 8.36
CA ARG A 63 -11.79 -7.38 7.10
C ARG A 63 -12.13 -8.86 6.90
N GLU A 64 -12.57 -9.57 7.94
CA GLU A 64 -12.95 -10.99 7.86
C GLU A 64 -14.41 -11.20 7.43
N ASP A 65 -15.25 -10.16 7.51
CA ASP A 65 -16.68 -10.19 7.10
C ASP A 65 -16.92 -9.93 5.59
N ARG A 66 -15.92 -10.13 4.71
CA ARG A 66 -16.04 -9.87 3.26
C ARG A 66 -15.61 -11.02 2.35
#